data_AF-T0YBD3-F1
#
_entry.id   AF-T0YBD3-F1
#
_cell.length_a   1.000
_cell.length_b   1.000
_cell.length_c   1.000
_cell.angle_alpha   90.00
_cell.angle_beta   90.00
_cell.angle_gamma   90.00
#
_symmetry.space_group_name_H-M   'P 1'
#
loop_
_entity.id
_entity.type
_entity.pdbx_description
1 polymer ?
#
loop_
_entity_poly.entity_id
_entity_poly.type
_entity_poly.pdbx_seq_one_letter_code
_entity_poly.pdbx_strand_id
1 'polypeptide(L)'
;MLSWRLSNTLDLSFCLDVLQEALRKYGVPEIFNTDQGSHFTADGWVSILKEHGVQISMDGKGRALDNVYVERFWRTIKYEWIYL
;
A
#
# COMPACT_ATOMS: atom_id res chain seq x y z
N MET A 1 -7.88 7.00 -4.75
CA MET A 1 -6.44 6.81 -5.02
C MET A 1 -5.71 8.09 -4.62
N LEU A 2 -4.72 8.03 -3.73
CA LEU A 2 -4.06 9.23 -3.17
C LEU A 2 -2.79 9.61 -3.97
N SER A 3 -1.87 8.67 -4.16
CA SER A 3 -0.71 8.80 -5.04
C SER A 3 -0.44 7.47 -5.73
N TRP A 4 0.24 7.50 -6.87
CA TRP A 4 0.66 6.32 -7.64
C TRP A 4 1.93 6.63 -8.42
N ARG A 5 2.72 5.60 -8.67
CA ARG A 5 3.80 5.65 -9.64
C ARG A 5 3.92 4.28 -10.32
N LEU A 6 4.54 4.22 -11.51
CA LEU A 6 4.74 2.99 -12.28
C LEU A 6 6.23 2.67 -12.45
N SER A 7 6.63 1.44 -12.11
CA SER A 7 7.98 0.90 -12.31
C SER A 7 7.90 -0.50 -12.94
N ASN A 8 8.91 -0.86 -13.72
CA ASN A 8 9.06 -2.23 -14.26
C ASN A 8 9.53 -3.24 -13.22
N THR A 9 10.01 -2.76 -12.06
CA THR A 9 10.44 -3.57 -10.93
C THR A 9 9.70 -3.15 -9.67
N LEU A 10 9.48 -4.11 -8.79
CA LEU A 10 8.87 -3.88 -7.50
C LEU A 10 9.94 -3.42 -6.49
N ASP A 11 10.53 -2.25 -6.76
CA ASP A 11 11.55 -1.64 -5.90
C ASP A 11 10.91 -0.98 -4.68
N LEU A 12 11.44 -1.29 -3.49
CA LEU A 12 11.00 -0.71 -2.23
C LEU A 12 11.20 0.81 -2.22
N SER A 13 12.28 1.33 -2.81
CA SER A 13 12.56 2.78 -2.83
C SER A 13 11.37 3.58 -3.41
N PHE A 14 10.76 3.01 -4.44
CA PHE A 14 9.62 3.58 -5.14
C PHE A 14 8.35 3.58 -4.30
N CYS A 15 8.11 2.50 -3.55
CA CYS A 15 7.00 2.42 -2.61
C CYS A 15 7.13 3.47 -1.50
N LEU A 16 8.35 3.67 -0.97
CA LEU A 16 8.60 4.66 0.08
C LEU A 16 8.35 6.09 -0.42
N ASP A 17 8.78 6.41 -1.63
CA ASP A 17 8.52 7.71 -2.25
C ASP A 17 7.03 8.00 -2.38
N VAL A 18 6.24 7.03 -2.85
CA VAL A 18 4.79 7.16 -2.99
C VAL A 18 4.13 7.38 -1.63
N LEU A 19 4.58 6.66 -0.59
CA LEU A 19 4.08 6.83 0.77
C LEU A 19 4.36 8.25 1.28
N GLN A 20 5.60 8.73 1.16
CA GLN A 20 5.95 10.07 1.61
C GLN A 20 5.22 11.17 0.83
N GLU A 21 5.00 10.98 -0.48
CA GLU A 21 4.20 11.90 -1.28
C GLU A 21 2.75 11.95 -0.79
N ALA A 22 2.14 10.79 -0.52
CA ALA A 22 0.77 10.71 -0.02
C ALA A 22 0.63 11.38 1.34
N LEU A 23 1.54 11.10 2.29
CA LEU A 23 1.53 11.72 3.62
C LEU A 23 1.70 13.25 3.55
N ARG A 24 2.59 13.74 2.67
CA ARG A 24 2.79 15.19 2.48
C ARG A 24 1.58 15.88 1.86
N LYS A 25 0.92 15.23 0.89
CA LYS A 25 -0.16 15.86 0.11
C LYS A 25 -1.52 15.78 0.80
N TYR A 26 -1.79 14.71 1.54
CA TYR A 26 -3.12 14.45 2.11
C TYR A 26 -3.12 14.38 3.64
N GLY A 27 -1.96 14.54 4.27
CA GLY A 27 -1.80 14.47 5.72
C GLY A 27 -1.57 13.05 6.22
N VAL A 28 -1.33 12.95 7.53
CA VAL A 28 -1.02 11.72 8.23
C VAL A 28 -2.32 11.07 8.72
N PRO A 29 -2.64 9.83 8.30
CA PRO A 29 -3.82 9.13 8.79
C PRO A 29 -3.60 8.59 10.20
N GLU A 30 -4.68 8.37 10.95
CA GLU A 30 -4.61 7.70 12.26
C GLU A 30 -4.24 6.22 12.11
N ILE A 31 -4.84 5.54 11.13
CA ILE A 31 -4.63 4.11 10.85
C ILE A 31 -4.26 3.91 9.39
N PHE A 32 -3.22 3.11 9.13
CA PHE A 32 -2.86 2.62 7.80
C PHE A 32 -3.15 1.12 7.71
N ASN A 33 -4.06 0.73 6.81
CA ASN A 33 -4.43 -0.66 6.60
C ASN A 33 -3.68 -1.24 5.39
N THR A 34 -2.97 -2.36 5.58
CA THR A 34 -2.30 -3.10 4.49
C THR A 34 -2.51 -4.60 4.64
N ASP A 35 -2.26 -5.35 3.56
CA ASP A 35 -1.98 -6.77 3.70
C ASP A 35 -0.55 -7.00 4.27
N GLN A 36 -0.18 -8.26 4.47
CA GLN A 36 1.19 -8.65 4.86
C GLN A 36 2.17 -8.79 3.67
N GLY A 37 1.96 -8.04 2.58
CA GLY A 37 2.88 -8.02 1.46
C GLY A 37 4.29 -7.55 1.86
N SER A 38 5.31 -8.09 1.17
CA SER A 38 6.74 -7.85 1.49
C SER A 38 7.13 -6.37 1.59
N HIS A 39 6.51 -5.50 0.79
CA HIS A 39 6.78 -4.06 0.76
C HIS A 39 6.20 -3.34 1.97
N PHE A 40 5.03 -3.78 2.45
CA PHE A 40 4.37 -3.20 3.62
C PHE A 40 4.96 -3.69 4.93
N THR A 41 5.58 -4.87 4.91
CA THR A 41 6.35 -5.41 6.04
C THR A 41 7.81 -4.97 6.06
N ALA A 42 8.27 -4.24 5.04
CA ALA A 42 9.67 -3.80 4.97
C ALA A 42 9.98 -2.73 6.03
N ASP A 43 11.19 -2.79 6.59
CA ASP A 43 11.61 -1.91 7.70
C ASP A 43 11.48 -0.42 7.35
N GLY A 44 11.84 -0.02 6.12
CA GLY A 44 11.71 1.37 5.67
C GLY A 44 10.26 1.86 5.67
N TRP A 45 9.31 1.00 5.27
CA TRP A 45 7.90 1.35 5.21
C TRP A 45 7.32 1.52 6.61
N VAL A 46 7.58 0.54 7.47
CA VAL A 46 7.14 0.54 8.87
C VAL A 46 7.74 1.72 9.64
N SER A 47 9.01 2.04 9.38
CA SER A 47 9.70 3.17 10.03
C SER A 47 9.05 4.51 9.69
N ILE A 48 8.76 4.77 8.42
CA ILE A 48 8.08 6.02 7.99
C ILE A 48 6.73 6.16 8.70
N LEU A 49 5.92 5.10 8.75
CA LEU A 49 4.60 5.16 9.39
C LEU A 49 4.71 5.40 10.90
N LYS A 50 5.65 4.72 11.58
CA LYS A 50 5.91 4.91 13.01
C LYS A 50 6.42 6.31 13.34
N GLU A 51 7.30 6.87 12.51
CA GLU A 51 7.81 8.25 12.67
C GLU A 51 6.69 9.28 12.61
N HIS A 52 5.65 9.02 11.81
CA HIS A 52 4.47 9.87 11.72
C HIS A 52 3.39 9.51 12.77
N GLY A 53 3.65 8.55 13.66
CA GLY A 53 2.69 8.14 14.71
C GLY A 53 1.48 7.38 14.18
N VAL A 54 1.56 6.80 12.99
CA VAL A 54 0.46 6.08 12.34
C VAL A 54 0.30 4.68 12.94
N GLN A 55 -0.93 4.31 13.29
CA GLN A 55 -1.25 2.95 13.70
C GLN A 55 -1.27 2.03 12.49
N ILE A 56 -0.41 1.01 12.49
CA ILE A 56 -0.32 0.05 11.40
C ILE A 56 -1.26 -1.12 11.69
N SER A 57 -2.26 -1.31 10.84
CA SER A 57 -3.21 -2.41 10.88
C SER A 57 -2.94 -3.32 9.69
N MET A 58 -2.50 -4.55 9.97
CA MET A 58 -2.27 -5.56 8.93
C MET A 58 -3.31 -6.67 9.03
N ASP A 59 -3.73 -7.20 7.88
CA ASP A 59 -4.62 -8.36 7.83
C ASP A 59 -4.03 -9.60 8.51
N GLY A 60 -4.90 -10.54 8.87
CA GLY A 60 -4.45 -11.82 9.44
C GLY A 60 -3.87 -12.72 8.36
N LYS A 61 -2.77 -13.43 8.65
CA LYS A 61 -2.25 -14.46 7.75
C LYS A 61 -3.35 -15.47 7.39
N GLY A 62 -3.66 -15.61 6.11
CA GLY A 62 -4.67 -16.53 5.60
C GLY A 62 -6.12 -16.01 5.62
N ARG A 63 -6.36 -14.72 5.93
CA ARG A 63 -7.70 -14.12 5.88
C ARG A 63 -7.98 -13.42 4.55
N ALA A 64 -8.20 -14.21 3.51
CA ALA A 64 -8.50 -13.71 2.15
C ALA A 64 -9.70 -12.73 2.06
N LEU A 65 -10.63 -12.80 3.02
CA LEU A 65 -11.77 -11.89 3.08
C LEU A 65 -11.37 -10.43 3.38
N ASP A 66 -10.25 -10.21 4.09
CA ASP A 66 -9.77 -8.87 4.42
C ASP A 66 -9.26 -8.15 3.16
N ASN A 67 -8.72 -8.88 2.18
CA ASN A 67 -8.14 -8.34 0.95
C ASN A 67 -9.09 -8.40 -0.28
N VAL A 68 -10.21 -9.14 -0.20
CA VAL A 68 -11.08 -9.44 -1.37
C VAL A 68 -11.57 -8.19 -2.11
N TYR A 69 -11.84 -7.11 -1.40
CA TYR A 69 -12.30 -5.86 -2.00
C TYR A 69 -11.19 -5.19 -2.83
N VAL A 70 -9.97 -5.15 -2.29
CA VAL A 70 -8.80 -4.57 -2.96
C VAL A 70 -8.41 -5.45 -4.15
N GLU A 71 -8.43 -6.77 -4.01
CA GLU A 71 -8.18 -7.70 -5.13
C GLU A 71 -9.21 -7.56 -6.25
N ARG A 72 -10.50 -7.42 -5.91
CA ARG A 72 -11.56 -7.22 -6.90
C ARG A 72 -11.39 -5.91 -7.66
N PHE A 73 -11.02 -4.83 -6.98
CA PHE A 73 -10.70 -3.55 -7.60
C PHE A 73 -9.56 -3.69 -8.61
N TRP A 74 -8.45 -4.33 -8.22
CA TRP A 74 -7.32 -4.55 -9.11
C TRP A 74 -7.64 -5.48 -10.27
N ARG A 75 -8.49 -6.48 -10.07
CA ARG A 75 -8.96 -7.35 -11.15
C ARG A 75 -9.71 -6.55 -12.22
N THR A 76 -10.64 -5.67 -11.81
CA THR A 76 -11.38 -4.80 -12.75
C THR A 76 -10.42 -3.94 -13.57
N ILE A 77 -9.43 -3.31 -12.93
CA ILE A 77 -8.43 -2.49 -13.65
C ILE A 77 -7.65 -3.34 -14.66
N LYS A 78 -7.13 -4.50 -14.24
CA LYS A 78 -6.32 -5.37 -15.10
C LYS A 78 -7.09 -5.83 -16.34
N TYR A 79 -8.32 -6.30 -16.14
CA TYR A 79 -9.13 -6.87 -17.22
C TYR A 79 -9.74 -5.82 -18.15
N GLU A 80 -10.27 -4.73 -17.59
CA GLU A 80 -11.05 -3.77 -18.37
C GLU A 80 -10.18 -2.65 -18.96
N TRP A 81 -9.03 -2.35 -18.36
CA TRP A 81 -8.26 -1.13 -18.69
C TRP A 81 -6.81 -1.39 -19.13
N ILE A 82 -6.19 -2.50 -18.68
CA ILE A 82 -4.78 -2.82 -19.00
C ILE A 82 -4.68 -3.99 -19.99
N TYR A 83 -5.75 -4.77 -20.18
CA TYR A 83 -5.77 -5.99 -21.00
C TYR A 83 -4.67 -6.98 -20.60
N LEU A 84 -4.57 -7.26 -19.29
CA LEU A 84 -3.73 -8.31 -18.71
C LEU A 84 -4.49 -9.63 -18.53
#